data_AF-A0A1S9U8H0-F1
#
_entry.id   AF-A0A1S9U8H0-F1
#
_cell.length_a   1.000
_cell.length_b   1.000
_cell.length_c   1.000
_cell.angle_alpha   90.00
_cell.angle_beta   90.00
_cell.angle_gamma   90.00
#
_symmetry.space_group_name_H-M   'P 1'
#
loop_
_entity.id
_entity.type
_entity.pdbx_description
1 polymer ?
#
loop_
_entity_poly.entity_id
_entity_poly.type
_entity_poly.pdbx_seq_one_letter_code
_entity_poly.pdbx_strand_id
1 'polypeptide(L)'
;VYTVTFIRQYSNASVIYLYKEWDSKNKILNEINTHSLVELSINTTYDCWSEGWTGTDGHVSYQFVVSPTLPNNLSGISLLFKEQSMPFMKDQAMLEFEIRLD
;
A
#
# COMPACT_ATOMS: atom_id res chain seq x y z
N VAL A 1 3.88 -4.97 -10.26
CA VAL A 1 4.98 -4.16 -9.68
C VAL A 1 4.39 -3.27 -8.60
N TYR A 2 5.11 -3.05 -7.50
CA TYR A 2 4.70 -2.17 -6.42
C TYR A 2 5.72 -1.04 -6.29
N THR A 3 5.23 0.18 -6.18
CA THR A 3 6.07 1.39 -6.16
C THR A 3 5.49 2.40 -5.18
N VAL A 4 6.27 2.85 -4.21
CA VAL A 4 5.89 4.04 -3.43
C VAL A 4 6.20 5.27 -4.29
N THR A 5 5.17 5.99 -4.72
CA THR A 5 5.34 7.07 -5.71
C THR A 5 5.75 8.38 -5.07
N PHE A 6 5.14 8.74 -3.94
CA PHE A 6 5.53 9.90 -3.14
C PHE A 6 4.98 9.80 -1.72
N ILE A 7 5.60 10.57 -0.82
CA ILE A 7 5.19 10.72 0.58
C ILE A 7 4.93 12.20 0.82
N ARG A 8 3.74 12.55 1.32
CA ARG A 8 3.41 13.92 1.73
C ARG A 8 3.53 14.03 3.23
N GLN A 9 4.36 14.95 3.70
CA GLN A 9 4.54 15.21 5.13
C GLN A 9 3.76 16.45 5.54
N TYR A 10 2.90 16.29 6.55
CA TYR A 10 2.21 17.36 7.25
C TYR A 10 2.77 17.48 8.66
N SER A 11 2.39 18.55 9.37
CA SER A 11 2.86 18.79 10.74
C SER A 11 2.42 17.71 11.74
N ASN A 12 1.29 17.04 11.49
CA ASN A 12 0.70 16.06 12.40
C ASN A 12 0.69 14.62 11.86
N ALA A 13 0.84 14.42 10.54
CA ALA A 13 0.76 13.11 9.91
C ALA A 13 1.57 13.07 8.60
N SER A 14 1.88 11.88 8.14
CA SER A 14 2.42 11.64 6.80
C SER A 14 1.44 10.82 5.97
N VAL A 15 1.42 11.03 4.66
CA VAL A 15 0.56 10.30 3.73
C VAL A 15 1.43 9.61 2.69
N ILE A 16 1.29 8.30 2.58
CA ILE A 16 2.07 7.45 1.68
C ILE A 16 1.19 6.98 0.53
N TYR A 17 1.70 7.10 -0.69
CA TYR A 17 1.02 6.64 -1.91
C TYR A 17 1.74 5.40 -2.46
N LEU A 18 1.03 4.28 -2.48
CA LEU A 18 1.49 3.03 -3.09
C LEU A 18 0.79 2.83 -4.42
N TYR A 19 1.58 2.70 -5.49
CA TYR A 19 1.11 2.34 -6.80
C TYR A 19 1.40 0.87 -7.08
N LYS A 20 0.40 0.17 -7.61
CA LYS A 20 0.50 -1.23 -8.03
C LYS A 20 0.05 -1.33 -9.48
N GLU A 21 0.85 -1.99 -10.30
CA GLU A 21 0.56 -2.24 -11.72
C GLU A 21 0.72 -3.71 -12.10
N TRP A 22 -0.05 -4.14 -13.10
CA TRP A 22 -0.01 -5.47 -13.71
C TRP A 22 -0.46 -5.42 -15.17
N ASP A 23 -0.28 -6.52 -15.91
CA ASP A 23 -0.74 -6.59 -17.30
C ASP A 23 -2.28 -6.61 -17.34
N SER A 24 -2.87 -5.53 -17.88
CA SER A 24 -4.32 -5.38 -18.01
C SER A 24 -4.96 -6.39 -18.96
N LYS A 25 -4.19 -7.07 -19.82
CA LYS A 25 -4.68 -8.14 -20.70
C LYS A 25 -4.84 -9.46 -19.96
N ASN A 26 -4.19 -9.61 -18.80
CA ASN A 26 -4.31 -10.81 -17.98
C ASN A 26 -5.56 -10.72 -17.10
N LYS A 27 -6.66 -11.33 -17.58
CA LYS A 27 -7.97 -11.31 -16.90
C LYS A 27 -7.93 -11.85 -15.47
N ILE A 28 -7.11 -12.87 -15.20
CA ILE A 28 -6.98 -13.46 -13.87
C ILE A 28 -6.33 -12.46 -12.93
N LEU A 29 -5.25 -11.80 -13.37
CA LEU A 29 -4.60 -10.76 -12.57
C LEU A 29 -5.51 -9.55 -12.37
N ASN A 30 -6.30 -9.14 -13.37
CA ASN A 30 -7.30 -8.09 -13.17
C ASN A 30 -8.25 -8.46 -12.03
N GLU A 31 -8.90 -9.63 -12.10
CA GLU A 31 -9.89 -10.05 -11.10
C GLU A 31 -9.28 -10.15 -9.69
N ILE A 32 -8.08 -10.72 -9.55
CA ILE A 32 -7.41 -10.82 -8.24
C ILE A 32 -7.05 -9.43 -7.71
N ASN A 33 -6.45 -8.58 -8.55
CA ASN A 33 -5.90 -7.30 -8.12
C ASN A 33 -6.96 -6.21 -7.93
N THR A 34 -8.13 -6.32 -8.57
CA THR A 34 -9.27 -5.41 -8.33
C THR A 34 -9.98 -5.71 -7.01
N HIS A 35 -9.73 -6.87 -6.40
CA HIS A 35 -10.44 -7.35 -5.21
C HIS A 35 -9.50 -7.62 -4.03
N SER A 36 -8.38 -6.91 -3.97
CA SER A 36 -7.43 -7.00 -2.87
C SER A 36 -7.38 -5.73 -2.03
N LEU A 37 -7.24 -5.92 -0.72
CA LEU A 37 -6.98 -4.88 0.26
C LEU A 37 -5.49 -4.90 0.58
N VAL A 38 -4.91 -3.71 0.71
CA VAL A 38 -3.52 -3.57 1.15
C VAL A 38 -3.54 -2.82 2.47
N GLU A 39 -2.83 -3.34 3.45
CA GLU A 39 -2.56 -2.72 4.74
C GLU A 39 -1.09 -2.30 4.80
N LEU A 40 -0.83 -1.21 5.53
CA LEU A 40 0.51 -0.71 5.80
C LEU A 40 0.77 -0.78 7.30
N SER A 41 1.98 -1.18 7.67
CA SER A 41 2.50 -1.06 9.04
C SER A 41 3.93 -0.54 9.02
N ILE A 42 4.26 0.29 10.01
CA ILE A 42 5.60 0.86 10.21
C ILE A 42 5.93 0.71 11.69
N ASN A 43 6.75 -0.31 12.02
CA ASN A 43 7.11 -0.67 13.40
C ASN A 43 5.91 -0.59 14.38
N THR A 44 6.13 -0.39 15.68
CA THR A 44 5.05 -0.29 16.68
C THR A 44 4.80 1.14 17.18
N THR A 45 5.47 2.14 16.60
CA THR A 45 5.41 3.54 17.03
C THR A 45 4.48 4.39 16.19
N TYR A 46 4.01 3.88 15.05
CA TYR A 46 3.13 4.58 14.13
C TYR A 46 1.79 3.88 14.00
N ASP A 47 0.73 4.67 14.10
CA ASP A 47 -0.60 4.28 13.68
C ASP A 47 -0.73 4.48 12.17
N CYS A 48 -1.05 3.40 11.46
CA CYS A 48 -1.19 3.37 10.01
C CYS A 48 -2.60 2.93 9.64
N TRP A 49 -3.27 3.67 8.75
CA TRP A 49 -4.56 3.24 8.21
C TRP A 49 -4.70 3.62 6.75
N SER A 50 -5.45 2.80 6.00
CA SER A 50 -5.82 3.11 4.63
C SER A 50 -6.90 4.20 4.62
N GLU A 51 -6.69 5.27 3.84
CA GLU A 51 -7.73 6.26 3.57
C GLU A 51 -8.61 5.81 2.39
N GLY A 52 -8.02 5.07 1.44
CA GLY A 52 -8.75 4.57 0.28
C GLY A 52 -7.83 4.12 -0.84
N TRP A 53 -8.45 3.77 -1.96
CA TRP A 53 -7.78 3.34 -3.17
C TRP A 53 -8.59 3.76 -4.39
N THR A 54 -7.89 3.93 -5.50
CA THR A 54 -8.49 4.23 -6.80
C THR A 54 -7.71 3.51 -7.89
N GLY A 55 -8.39 2.96 -8.88
CA GLY A 55 -7.74 2.14 -9.89
C GLY A 55 -8.67 1.75 -11.01
N THR A 56 -8.07 1.14 -12.04
CA THR A 56 -8.76 0.56 -13.19
C THR A 56 -8.03 -0.72 -13.61
N ASP A 57 -8.43 -1.33 -14.72
CA ASP A 57 -7.74 -2.51 -15.23
C ASP A 57 -6.24 -2.23 -15.48
N GLY A 58 -5.39 -3.04 -14.86
CA GLY A 58 -3.94 -2.95 -14.96
C GLY A 58 -3.25 -2.08 -13.92
N HIS A 59 -3.97 -1.29 -13.10
CA HIS A 59 -3.34 -0.56 -12.01
C HIS A 59 -4.28 -0.10 -10.89
N VAL A 60 -3.71 0.09 -9.71
CA VAL A 60 -4.39 0.71 -8.56
C VAL A 60 -3.40 1.55 -7.76
N SER A 61 -3.89 2.66 -7.21
CA SER A 61 -3.19 3.50 -6.26
C SER A 61 -3.87 3.42 -4.91
N TYR A 62 -3.11 3.15 -3.86
CA TYR A 62 -3.55 3.15 -2.46
C TYR A 62 -3.01 4.39 -1.74
N GLN A 63 -3.79 4.91 -0.80
CA GLN A 63 -3.38 6.01 0.08
C GLN A 63 -3.43 5.57 1.54
N PHE A 64 -2.33 5.78 2.25
CA PHE A 64 -2.20 5.46 3.67
C PHE A 64 -1.86 6.71 4.47
N VAL A 65 -2.50 6.88 5.61
CA VAL A 65 -2.14 7.92 6.59
C VAL A 65 -1.34 7.26 7.72
N VAL A 66 -0.27 7.94 8.12
CA VAL A 66 0.67 7.54 9.16
C VAL A 66 0.72 8.64 10.21
N SER A 67 0.46 8.30 11.47
CA SER A 67 0.52 9.20 12.62
C SER A 67 1.33 8.59 13.75
N PRO A 68 2.27 9.32 14.39
CA PRO A 68 2.66 10.71 14.11
C PRO A 68 3.37 10.85 12.75
N THR A 69 3.65 12.09 12.34
CA THR A 69 4.37 12.34 11.07
C THR A 69 5.73 11.65 11.04
N LEU A 70 6.12 11.14 9.87
CA LEU A 70 7.44 10.55 9.65
C LEU A 70 8.53 11.62 9.79
N PRO A 71 9.75 11.23 10.19
CA PRO A 71 10.89 12.15 10.24
C PRO A 71 11.22 12.73 8.86
N ASN A 72 11.85 13.92 8.83
CA ASN A 72 12.32 14.53 7.58
C ASN A 72 13.37 13.66 6.85
N ASN A 73 14.18 12.94 7.63
CA ASN A 73 15.07 11.92 7.08
C ASN A 73 14.33 10.59 7.06
N LEU A 74 13.99 10.12 5.86
CA LEU A 74 13.25 8.88 5.67
C LEU A 74 14.15 7.63 5.61
N SER A 75 15.48 7.81 5.52
CA SER A 75 16.43 6.70 5.43
C SER A 75 16.27 5.74 6.61
N GLY A 76 16.12 4.45 6.31
CA GLY A 76 15.96 3.41 7.33
C GLY A 76 14.52 3.19 7.81
N ILE A 77 13.53 3.89 7.24
CA ILE A 77 12.12 3.53 7.42
C ILE A 77 11.79 2.32 6.56
N SER A 78 11.25 1.29 7.22
CA SER A 78 10.71 0.09 6.59
C SER A 78 9.19 0.18 6.50
N LEU A 79 8.66 0.20 5.28
CA LEU A 79 7.23 0.14 5.01
C LEU A 79 6.84 -1.32 4.77
N LEU A 80 6.10 -1.92 5.70
CA LEU A 80 5.63 -3.30 5.57
C LEU A 80 4.20 -3.30 5.05
N PHE A 81 4.03 -3.82 3.83
CA PHE A 81 2.74 -3.96 3.19
C PHE A 81 2.24 -5.39 3.28
N LYS A 82 0.94 -5.52 3.58
CA LYS A 82 0.23 -6.78 3.58
C LYS A 82 -0.96 -6.70 2.66
N GLU A 83 -0.91 -7.45 1.58
CA GLU A 83 -2.01 -7.59 0.66
C GLU A 83 -2.82 -8.85 0.99
N GLN A 84 -4.13 -8.70 1.09
CA GLN A 84 -5.07 -9.77 1.37
C GLN A 84 -6.28 -9.68 0.44
N SER A 85 -6.78 -10.83 0.01
CA SER A 85 -8.07 -10.90 -0.67
C SER A 85 -9.19 -10.32 0.21
N MET A 86 -10.19 -9.69 -0.42
CA MET A 86 -11.38 -9.23 0.32
C MET A 86 -12.07 -10.39 1.06
N PRO A 87 -12.73 -10.13 2.22
CA PRO A 87 -13.27 -11.16 3.11
C PRO A 87 -14.24 -12.17 2.47
N PHE A 88 -14.81 -11.84 1.31
CA PHE A 88 -15.81 -12.65 0.61
C PHE A 88 -15.22 -13.45 -0.58
N MET A 89 -13.91 -13.38 -0.80
CA MET A 89 -13.22 -14.11 -1.87
C MET A 89 -12.77 -15.50 -1.38
N LYS A 90 -12.93 -16.51 -2.24
CA LYS A 90 -12.80 -17.93 -1.90
C LYS A 90 -11.35 -18.43 -1.76
N ASP A 91 -10.38 -17.62 -2.23
CA ASP A 91 -8.96 -17.89 -2.14
C ASP A 91 -8.25 -16.68 -1.50
N GLN A 92 -7.72 -16.87 -0.30
CA GLN A 92 -6.96 -15.88 0.44
C GLN A 92 -5.51 -15.90 -0.04
N ALA A 93 -5.23 -15.25 -1.17
CA ALA A 93 -3.85 -14.93 -1.52
C ALA A 93 -3.37 -13.87 -0.54
N MET A 94 -2.32 -14.19 0.22
CA MET A 94 -1.68 -13.26 1.14
C MET A 94 -0.27 -13.00 0.65
N LEU A 95 0.02 -11.76 0.29
CA LEU A 95 1.35 -11.31 -0.08
C LEU A 95 1.82 -10.30 0.97
N GLU A 96 3.00 -10.53 1.54
CA GLU A 96 3.66 -9.59 2.43
C GLU A 96 4.98 -9.16 1.81
N PHE A 97 5.25 -7.86 1.78
CA PHE A 97 6.49 -7.31 1.22
C PHE A 97 6.91 -6.03 1.93
N GLU A 98 8.23 -5.78 1.90
CA GLU A 98 8.86 -4.62 2.53
C GLU A 98 9.40 -3.68 1.45
N ILE A 99 9.16 -2.38 1.60
CA ILE A 99 9.85 -1.33 0.85
C ILE A 99 10.66 -0.49 1.86
N ARG A 100 11.98 -0.47 1.68
CA ARG A 100 12.88 0.37 2.49
C ARG A 100 13.09 1.70 1.80
N LEU A 101 12.98 2.78 2.56
CA LEU A 101 13.28 4.11 2.10
C LEU A 101 14.78 4.38 2.31
N ASP A 102 15.44 4.84 1.25
CA ASP A 102 16.86 5.24 1.21
C ASP A 102 17.02 6.76 1.34
#